data_AF-A0A662KPC6-F1
#
_entry.id   AF-A0A662KPC6-F1
#
_cell.length_a   1.000
_cell.length_b   1.000
_cell.length_c   1.000
_cell.angle_alpha   90.00
_cell.angle_beta   90.00
_cell.angle_gamma   90.00
#
_symmetry.space_group_name_H-M   'P 1'
#
loop_
_entity.id
_entity.type
_entity.pdbx_description
1 polymer ?
#
loop_
_entity_poly.entity_id
_entity_poly.type
_entity_poly.pdbx_seq_one_letter_code
_entity_poly.pdbx_strand_id
1 'polypeptide(L)'
;MIVAIKGGHNTGKTAFIEEVVRRFSDMSVVVIKLSGQDSIDMEGKDTHRYRMAGAQASIIVTKNETVLFSKKRNIDSVLSLARKLMPDIIIVEGYERINEIPHTLIVDMEKDIDMEKTCEQMAEMMENKENDIAVFADGHAIPLNTFTRELFHKTIRAMLSCLKGGDGGHVEIFIRGEGRKHI
;
A
#
# COMPACT_ATOMS: atom_id res chain seq x y z
N MET A 1 -1.59 0.29 8.11
CA MET A 1 -0.48 -0.56 8.62
C MET A 1 0.07 -1.40 7.47
N ILE A 2 1.31 -1.91 7.55
CA ILE A 2 1.80 -2.94 6.61
C ILE A 2 2.12 -4.21 7.40
N VAL A 3 1.65 -5.35 6.89
CA VAL A 3 2.02 -6.70 7.36
C VAL A 3 2.61 -7.46 6.18
N ALA A 4 3.75 -8.09 6.37
CA ALA A 4 4.35 -8.94 5.37
C ALA A 4 4.35 -10.40 5.83
N ILE A 5 3.83 -11.27 4.98
CA ILE A 5 3.66 -12.71 5.25
C ILE A 5 4.70 -13.46 4.40
N LYS A 6 5.74 -13.96 5.07
CA LYS A 6 6.83 -14.73 4.48
C LYS A 6 6.58 -16.23 4.62
N GLY A 7 7.00 -17.00 3.63
CA GLY A 7 7.17 -18.45 3.74
C GLY A 7 7.25 -19.15 2.38
N GLY A 8 7.79 -20.37 2.33
CA GLY A 8 7.86 -21.19 1.12
C GLY A 8 6.50 -21.59 0.53
N HIS A 9 6.53 -22.33 -0.59
CA HIS A 9 5.29 -22.87 -1.17
C HIS A 9 4.59 -23.82 -0.18
N ASN A 10 3.26 -23.78 -0.15
CA ASN A 10 2.42 -24.67 0.65
C ASN A 10 2.55 -24.54 2.19
N THR A 11 3.05 -23.41 2.69
CA THR A 11 3.11 -23.11 4.15
C THR A 11 1.81 -22.53 4.72
N GLY A 12 0.70 -22.57 3.97
CA GLY A 12 -0.60 -22.04 4.42
C GLY A 12 -0.75 -20.51 4.36
N LYS A 13 0.17 -19.77 3.74
CA LYS A 13 0.09 -18.29 3.59
C LYS A 13 -1.28 -17.80 3.13
N THR A 14 -1.82 -18.39 2.06
CA THR A 14 -3.10 -17.95 1.49
C THR A 14 -4.23 -18.09 2.51
N ALA A 15 -4.32 -19.25 3.19
CA ALA A 15 -5.35 -19.49 4.20
C ALA A 15 -5.19 -18.56 5.42
N PHE A 16 -3.94 -18.29 5.83
CA PHE A 16 -3.64 -17.34 6.89
C PHE A 16 -4.12 -15.93 6.53
N ILE A 17 -3.79 -15.45 5.32
CA ILE A 17 -4.20 -14.14 4.82
C ILE A 17 -5.73 -14.05 4.73
N GLU A 18 -6.40 -15.07 4.21
CA GLU A 18 -7.86 -15.13 4.14
C GLU A 18 -8.53 -15.07 5.52
N GLU A 19 -7.94 -15.69 6.54
CA GLU A 19 -8.42 -15.61 7.92
C GLU A 19 -8.20 -14.22 8.51
N VAL A 20 -7.03 -13.61 8.31
CA VAL A 20 -6.75 -12.22 8.73
C VAL A 20 -7.74 -11.25 8.09
N VAL A 21 -7.97 -11.33 6.77
CA VAL A 21 -8.92 -10.47 6.05
C VAL A 21 -10.35 -10.64 6.60
N ARG A 22 -10.76 -11.86 6.95
CA ARG A 22 -12.07 -12.11 7.55
C ARG A 22 -12.21 -11.53 8.95
N ARG A 23 -11.15 -11.58 9.77
CA ARG A 23 -11.16 -11.04 11.14
C ARG A 23 -11.24 -9.51 11.16
N PHE A 24 -10.54 -8.85 10.24
CA PHE A 24 -10.58 -7.39 10.08
C PHE A 24 -11.61 -6.95 9.01
N SER A 25 -12.81 -7.55 9.04
CA SER A 25 -13.84 -7.34 8.01
C SER A 25 -14.46 -5.94 7.98
N ASP A 26 -14.35 -5.21 9.09
CA ASP A 26 -14.74 -3.81 9.23
C ASP A 26 -13.68 -2.84 8.72
N MET A 27 -12.50 -3.35 8.37
CA MET A 27 -11.36 -2.57 7.88
C MET A 27 -11.16 -2.73 6.38
N SER A 28 -10.61 -1.70 5.77
CA SER A 28 -10.18 -1.73 4.37
C SER A 28 -8.81 -2.42 4.24
N VAL A 29 -8.79 -3.57 3.56
CA VAL A 29 -7.57 -4.38 3.39
C VAL A 29 -7.16 -4.45 1.92
N VAL A 30 -5.89 -4.17 1.65
CA VAL A 30 -5.27 -4.37 0.34
C VAL A 30 -4.22 -5.48 0.43
N VAL A 31 -4.34 -6.49 -0.42
CA VAL A 31 -3.36 -7.60 -0.50
C VAL A 31 -2.48 -7.42 -1.74
N ILE A 32 -1.17 -7.44 -1.55
CA ILE A 32 -0.15 -7.42 -2.59
C ILE A 32 0.52 -8.79 -2.62
N LYS A 33 0.39 -9.51 -3.74
CA LYS A 33 1.09 -10.76 -3.95
C LYS A 33 2.32 -10.57 -4.81
N LEU A 34 3.50 -10.87 -4.27
CA LEU A 34 4.76 -10.85 -4.99
C LEU A 34 4.98 -12.19 -5.68
N SER A 35 4.56 -12.28 -6.94
CA SER A 35 4.80 -13.45 -7.80
C SER A 35 6.18 -13.38 -8.47
N GLY A 36 6.79 -14.55 -8.69
CA GLY A 36 7.96 -14.73 -9.54
C GLY A 36 7.62 -14.93 -11.03
N GLN A 37 6.33 -14.94 -11.40
CA GLN A 37 5.91 -15.08 -12.79
C GLN A 37 6.22 -13.81 -13.61
N ASP A 38 6.63 -13.99 -14.88
CA ASP A 38 7.07 -12.90 -15.75
C ASP A 38 5.96 -11.93 -16.17
N SER A 39 4.76 -12.44 -16.47
CA SER A 39 3.60 -11.62 -16.84
C SER A 39 2.29 -12.38 -16.63
N ILE A 40 1.27 -11.64 -16.18
CA ILE A 40 -0.13 -12.09 -16.17
C ILE A 40 -0.86 -11.56 -17.42
N ASP A 41 -0.35 -10.49 -18.06
CA ASP A 41 -0.98 -9.97 -19.29
C ASP A 41 -0.64 -10.85 -20.48
N MET A 42 -1.63 -11.03 -21.36
CA MET A 42 -1.48 -11.80 -22.59
C MET A 42 -0.92 -10.90 -23.69
N GLU A 43 0.15 -11.36 -24.32
CA GLU A 43 0.74 -10.67 -25.46
C GLU A 43 -0.27 -10.48 -26.60
N GLY A 44 -0.19 -9.34 -27.29
CA GLY A 44 -1.06 -9.02 -28.44
C GLY A 44 -2.44 -8.44 -28.11
N LYS A 45 -2.89 -8.46 -26.84
CA LYS A 45 -4.13 -7.79 -26.42
C LYS A 45 -3.96 -6.27 -26.28
N ASP A 46 -5.07 -5.53 -26.29
CA ASP A 46 -5.05 -4.06 -26.31
C ASP A 46 -4.28 -3.44 -25.14
N THR A 47 -4.40 -3.99 -23.94
CA THR A 47 -3.61 -3.56 -22.77
C THR A 47 -2.11 -3.67 -22.98
N HIS A 48 -1.67 -4.81 -23.51
CA HIS A 48 -0.28 -5.02 -23.85
C HIS A 48 0.16 -4.01 -24.93
N ARG A 49 -0.65 -3.83 -25.98
CA ARG A 49 -0.37 -2.90 -27.08
C ARG A 49 -0.25 -1.45 -26.59
N TYR A 50 -1.12 -0.98 -25.70
CA TYR A 50 -1.02 0.38 -25.14
C TYR A 50 0.29 0.59 -24.38
N ARG A 51 0.71 -0.39 -23.56
CA ARG A 51 1.98 -0.30 -22.84
C ARG A 51 3.17 -0.35 -23.79
N MET A 52 3.15 -1.22 -24.81
CA MET A 52 4.20 -1.28 -25.82
C MET A 52 4.31 0.01 -26.65
N ALA A 53 3.17 0.68 -26.92
CA ALA A 53 3.13 1.97 -27.58
C ALA A 53 3.69 3.14 -26.75
N GLY A 54 3.99 2.92 -25.46
CA GLY A 54 4.63 3.91 -24.60
C GLY A 54 3.81 4.32 -23.37
N ALA A 55 2.57 3.86 -23.23
CA ALA A 55 1.79 4.15 -22.04
C ALA A 55 2.51 3.65 -20.77
N GLN A 56 2.54 4.48 -19.73
CA GLN A 56 3.12 4.10 -18.43
C GLN A 56 2.36 2.93 -17.80
N ALA A 57 1.04 2.91 -17.98
CA ALA A 57 0.14 1.87 -17.52
C ALA A 57 -1.07 1.77 -18.45
N SER A 58 -1.78 0.65 -18.38
CA SER A 58 -3.07 0.42 -19.04
C SER A 58 -4.07 -0.11 -18.01
N ILE A 59 -5.28 0.45 -17.99
CA ILE A 59 -6.35 0.06 -17.07
C ILE A 59 -7.49 -0.53 -17.89
N ILE A 60 -7.97 -1.72 -17.51
CA ILE A 60 -9.23 -2.30 -18.01
C ILE A 60 -10.25 -2.20 -16.91
N VAL A 61 -11.45 -1.74 -17.25
CA VAL A 61 -12.64 -1.85 -16.41
C VAL A 61 -13.58 -2.85 -17.06
N THR A 62 -13.97 -3.89 -16.32
CA THR A 62 -14.98 -4.86 -16.72
C THR A 62 -16.26 -4.66 -15.91
N LYS A 63 -17.25 -5.54 -16.08
CA LYS A 63 -18.47 -5.50 -15.26
C LYS A 63 -18.22 -5.75 -13.77
N ASN A 64 -17.18 -6.53 -13.44
CA ASN A 64 -16.98 -7.04 -12.09
C ASN A 64 -15.66 -6.61 -11.46
N GLU A 65 -14.72 -6.09 -12.25
CA GLU A 65 -13.36 -5.81 -11.76
C GLU A 65 -12.65 -4.75 -12.59
N THR A 66 -11.64 -4.15 -11.97
CA THR A 66 -10.68 -3.26 -12.63
C THR A 66 -9.30 -3.88 -12.54
N VAL A 67 -8.60 -3.94 -13.68
CA VAL A 67 -7.23 -4.47 -13.75
C VAL A 67 -6.28 -3.37 -14.21
N LEU A 68 -5.26 -3.10 -13.41
CA LEU A 68 -4.17 -2.18 -13.75
C LEU A 68 -2.93 -2.99 -14.14
N PHE A 69 -2.44 -2.75 -15.35
CA PHE A 69 -1.13 -3.22 -15.77
C PHE A 69 -0.16 -2.05 -15.83
N SER A 70 1.00 -2.17 -15.18
CA SER A 70 2.01 -1.11 -15.08
C SER A 70 3.38 -1.61 -15.53
N LYS A 71 4.19 -0.71 -16.11
CA LYS A 71 5.62 -0.98 -16.37
C LYS A 71 6.47 -0.94 -15.10
N LYS A 72 6.01 -0.26 -14.04
CA LYS A 72 6.75 -0.17 -12.77
C LYS A 72 6.58 -1.48 -12.00
N ARG A 73 7.70 -2.14 -11.67
CA ARG A 73 7.76 -3.46 -11.02
C ARG A 73 8.41 -3.46 -9.63
N ASN A 74 8.90 -2.32 -9.15
CA ASN A 74 9.54 -2.25 -7.84
C ASN A 74 8.51 -2.20 -6.70
N ILE A 75 8.90 -2.69 -5.53
CA ILE A 75 8.03 -2.80 -4.35
C ILE A 75 7.51 -1.43 -3.91
N ASP A 76 8.36 -0.39 -3.93
CA ASP A 76 7.99 0.97 -3.52
C ASP A 76 6.85 1.56 -4.36
N SER A 77 6.88 1.35 -5.68
CA SER A 77 5.83 1.83 -6.58
C SER A 77 4.51 1.11 -6.35
N VAL A 78 4.55 -0.20 -6.07
CA VAL A 78 3.35 -1.00 -5.78
C VAL A 78 2.77 -0.61 -4.42
N LEU A 79 3.61 -0.45 -3.40
CA LEU A 79 3.20 0.06 -2.08
C LEU A 79 2.63 1.47 -2.18
N SER A 80 3.24 2.35 -2.96
CA SER A 80 2.72 3.71 -3.20
C SER A 80 1.33 3.68 -3.84
N LEU A 81 1.10 2.77 -4.80
CA LEU A 81 -0.22 2.58 -5.39
C LEU A 81 -1.23 2.04 -4.38
N ALA A 82 -0.87 1.02 -3.61
CA ALA A 82 -1.74 0.46 -2.59
C ALA A 82 -2.13 1.50 -1.53
N ARG A 83 -1.20 2.35 -1.11
CA ARG A 83 -1.47 3.45 -0.17
C ARG A 83 -2.46 4.49 -0.69
N LYS A 84 -2.56 4.68 -2.01
CA LYS A 84 -3.57 5.58 -2.62
C LYS A 84 -5.00 5.03 -2.54
N LEU A 85 -5.16 3.75 -2.24
CA LEU A 85 -6.47 3.20 -1.90
C LEU A 85 -6.85 3.50 -0.44
N MET A 86 -5.96 4.16 0.30
CA MET A 86 -6.10 4.50 1.73
C MET A 86 -6.54 3.33 2.61
N PRO A 87 -5.95 2.13 2.47
CA PRO A 87 -6.35 1.00 3.29
C PRO A 87 -5.88 1.14 4.73
N ASP A 88 -6.66 0.62 5.66
CA ASP A 88 -6.28 0.42 7.05
C ASP A 88 -5.12 -0.58 7.16
N ILE A 89 -5.14 -1.63 6.33
CA ILE A 89 -4.15 -2.71 6.31
C ILE A 89 -3.67 -2.98 4.88
N ILE A 90 -2.34 -2.97 4.68
CA ILE A 90 -1.71 -3.54 3.49
C ILE A 90 -1.04 -4.85 3.89
N ILE A 91 -1.44 -5.95 3.26
CA ILE A 91 -0.81 -7.26 3.44
C ILE A 91 0.08 -7.54 2.23
N VAL A 92 1.34 -7.91 2.45
CA VAL A 92 2.29 -8.27 1.39
C VAL A 92 2.66 -9.75 1.51
N GLU A 93 2.26 -10.57 0.53
CA GLU A 93 2.63 -11.98 0.42
C GLU A 93 3.89 -12.13 -0.44
N GLY A 94 4.89 -12.88 0.03
CA GLY A 94 6.15 -13.09 -0.71
C GLY A 94 7.18 -13.95 0.05
N TYR A 95 8.42 -13.98 -0.45
CA TYR A 95 9.52 -14.68 0.23
C TYR A 95 10.74 -13.75 0.44
N GLU A 96 11.55 -13.53 -0.60
CA GLU A 96 12.86 -12.86 -0.44
C GLU A 96 12.76 -11.34 -0.24
N ARG A 97 11.83 -10.68 -0.96
CA ARG A 97 11.71 -9.21 -1.00
C ARG A 97 10.92 -8.60 0.16
N ILE A 98 10.50 -9.40 1.13
CA ILE A 98 9.69 -8.94 2.27
C ILE A 98 10.53 -8.13 3.27
N ASN A 99 11.78 -8.54 3.49
CA ASN A 99 12.63 -7.95 4.53
C ASN A 99 13.05 -6.50 4.21
N GLU A 100 12.84 -6.05 2.98
CA GLU A 100 13.18 -4.71 2.52
C GLU A 100 12.08 -3.68 2.85
N ILE A 101 10.90 -4.12 3.32
CA ILE A 101 9.77 -3.23 3.55
C ILE A 101 9.88 -2.62 4.97
N PRO A 102 10.13 -1.30 5.10
CA PRO A 102 10.31 -0.67 6.39
C PRO A 102 9.01 -0.62 7.19
N HIS A 103 9.12 -0.54 8.52
CA HIS A 103 8.00 -0.35 9.45
C HIS A 103 6.84 -1.34 9.24
N THR A 104 7.20 -2.61 9.03
CA THR A 104 6.27 -3.69 8.68
C THR A 104 6.30 -4.79 9.74
N LEU A 105 5.13 -5.31 10.09
CA LEU A 105 5.04 -6.53 10.89
C LEU A 105 5.35 -7.73 9.99
N ILE A 106 6.38 -8.51 10.31
CA ILE A 106 6.75 -9.70 9.55
C ILE A 106 6.20 -10.94 10.25
N VAL A 107 5.36 -11.69 9.54
CA VAL A 107 4.86 -13.01 9.95
C VAL A 107 5.57 -14.06 9.11
N ASP A 108 6.25 -14.99 9.77
CA ASP A 108 7.02 -16.05 9.12
C ASP A 108 6.29 -17.38 9.24
N MET A 109 5.59 -17.79 8.18
CA MET A 109 4.78 -19.00 8.13
C MET A 109 5.59 -20.30 8.18
N GLU A 110 6.92 -20.22 8.15
CA GLU A 110 7.81 -21.39 8.40
C GLU A 110 8.03 -21.64 9.90
N LYS A 111 7.50 -20.76 10.76
CA LYS A 111 7.53 -20.90 12.22
C LYS A 111 6.14 -21.27 12.73
N ASP A 112 6.10 -21.65 14.01
CA ASP A 112 4.82 -21.82 14.70
C ASP A 112 4.19 -20.44 14.91
N ILE A 113 3.04 -20.22 14.30
CA ILE A 113 2.33 -18.94 14.31
C ILE A 113 1.02 -19.11 15.09
N ASP A 114 0.87 -18.28 16.10
CA ASP A 114 -0.40 -18.11 16.80
C ASP A 114 -1.19 -16.99 16.11
N MET A 115 -2.31 -17.37 15.49
CA MET A 115 -3.18 -16.43 14.78
C MET A 115 -3.76 -15.37 15.73
N GLU A 116 -4.16 -15.76 16.95
CA GLU A 116 -4.81 -14.85 17.88
C GLU A 116 -3.83 -13.77 18.33
N LYS A 117 -2.66 -14.20 18.78
CA LYS A 117 -1.58 -13.29 19.17
C LYS A 117 -1.14 -12.37 18.03
N THR A 118 -1.13 -12.88 16.80
CA THR A 118 -0.80 -12.06 15.62
C THR A 118 -1.85 -10.99 15.37
N CYS A 119 -3.14 -11.34 15.47
CA CYS A 119 -4.24 -10.38 15.34
C CYS A 119 -4.24 -9.33 16.45
N GLU A 120 -3.97 -9.72 17.70
CA GLU A 120 -3.82 -8.78 18.83
C GLU A 120 -2.70 -7.76 18.55
N GLN A 121 -1.52 -8.25 18.13
CA GLN A 121 -0.40 -7.38 17.77
C GLN A 121 -0.75 -6.44 16.61
N MET A 122 -1.52 -6.91 15.62
CA MET A 122 -2.00 -6.07 14.54
C MET A 122 -2.93 -4.96 15.05
N ALA A 123 -3.88 -5.29 15.93
CA ALA A 123 -4.81 -4.33 16.52
C ALA A 123 -4.07 -3.23 17.31
N GLU A 124 -3.14 -3.62 18.17
CA GLU A 124 -2.32 -2.66 18.94
C GLU A 124 -1.52 -1.71 18.04
N MET A 125 -0.95 -2.21 16.94
CA MET A 125 -0.24 -1.38 15.97
C MET A 125 -1.16 -0.42 15.19
N MET A 126 -2.46 -0.70 15.12
CA MET A 126 -3.45 0.14 14.46
C MET A 126 -4.01 1.23 15.37
N GLU A 127 -4.28 0.93 16.64
CA GLU A 127 -4.77 1.93 17.61
C GLU A 127 -3.79 3.11 17.79
N ASN A 128 -2.49 2.86 17.65
CA ASN A 128 -1.46 3.89 17.74
C ASN A 128 -1.42 4.89 16.55
N LYS A 129 -2.36 4.82 15.60
CA LYS A 129 -2.33 5.57 14.32
C LYS A 129 -3.32 6.73 14.17
N GLU A 130 -4.12 7.09 15.18
CA GLU A 130 -5.18 8.12 15.02
C GLU A 130 -4.70 9.50 14.51
N ASN A 131 -3.38 9.75 14.47
CA ASN A 131 -2.79 10.97 13.90
C ASN A 131 -1.68 10.69 12.85
N ASP A 132 -1.73 9.55 12.15
CA ASP A 132 -0.65 9.10 11.27
C ASP A 132 -0.56 9.93 9.97
N ILE A 133 0.36 10.90 9.95
CA ILE A 133 0.75 11.63 8.75
C ILE A 133 1.85 10.89 8.02
N ALA A 134 1.63 10.69 6.72
CA ALA A 134 2.65 10.25 5.79
C ALA A 134 2.94 11.36 4.78
N VAL A 135 4.22 11.74 4.66
CA VAL A 135 4.70 12.68 3.66
C VAL A 135 5.56 11.92 2.66
N PHE A 136 5.37 12.18 1.38
CA PHE A 136 6.13 11.59 0.30
C PHE A 136 6.76 12.68 -0.56
N ALA A 137 8.03 12.53 -0.94
CA ALA A 137 8.70 13.35 -1.94
C ALA A 137 9.26 12.48 -3.05
N ASP A 138 8.95 12.82 -4.30
CA ASP A 138 9.35 12.06 -5.50
C ASP A 138 9.06 10.56 -5.40
N GLY A 139 7.94 10.20 -4.76
CA GLY A 139 7.49 8.82 -4.55
C GLY A 139 8.12 8.10 -3.35
N HIS A 140 9.05 8.72 -2.63
CA HIS A 140 9.70 8.14 -1.45
C HIS A 140 9.06 8.67 -0.18
N ALA A 141 8.78 7.79 0.79
CA ALA A 141 8.29 8.19 2.10
C ALA A 141 9.37 8.96 2.86
N ILE A 142 9.00 10.11 3.43
CA ILE A 142 9.88 10.89 4.31
C ILE A 142 9.63 10.44 5.75
N PRO A 143 10.63 9.89 6.46
CA PRO A 143 10.50 9.58 7.88
C PRO A 143 10.31 10.86 8.69
N LEU A 144 9.26 10.90 9.50
CA LEU A 144 8.95 12.04 10.37
C LEU A 144 9.07 11.61 11.84
N ASN A 145 9.78 12.41 12.63
CA ASN A 145 9.79 12.27 14.08
C ASN A 145 8.47 12.80 14.69
N THR A 146 8.27 12.57 15.98
CA THR A 146 7.04 12.96 16.70
C THR A 146 6.73 14.46 16.58
N PHE A 147 7.73 15.32 16.78
CA PHE A 147 7.55 16.77 16.67
C PHE A 147 7.10 17.19 15.27
N THR A 148 7.78 16.67 14.23
CA THR A 148 7.46 17.00 12.84
C THR A 148 6.06 16.49 12.47
N ARG A 149 5.67 15.29 12.89
CA ARG A 149 4.32 14.76 12.68
C ARG A 149 3.26 15.67 13.28
N GLU A 150 3.42 16.06 14.54
CA GLU A 150 2.49 16.97 15.20
C GLU A 150 2.41 18.33 14.51
N LEU A 151 3.56 18.88 14.11
CA LEU A 151 3.62 20.17 13.42
C LEU A 151 2.84 20.11 12.10
N PHE A 152 3.13 19.14 11.24
CA PHE A 152 2.41 18.97 9.98
C PHE A 152 0.91 18.79 10.20
N HIS A 153 0.50 18.00 11.20
CA HIS A 153 -0.91 17.76 11.50
C HIS A 153 -1.63 19.05 11.89
N LYS A 154 -1.11 19.74 12.89
CA LYS A 154 -1.71 20.97 13.42
C LYS A 154 -1.76 22.05 12.34
N THR A 155 -0.67 22.24 11.58
CA THR A 155 -0.61 23.24 10.52
C THR A 155 -1.55 22.93 9.36
N ILE A 156 -1.55 21.71 8.84
CA ILE A 156 -2.43 21.32 7.73
C ILE A 156 -3.90 21.42 8.15
N ARG A 157 -4.27 20.90 9.33
CA ARG A 157 -5.65 21.01 9.84
C ARG A 157 -6.09 22.47 10.01
N ALA A 158 -5.21 23.34 10.52
CA ALA A 158 -5.49 24.77 10.63
C ALA A 158 -5.65 25.46 9.26
N MET A 159 -4.88 25.06 8.25
CA MET A 159 -5.06 25.59 6.88
C MET A 159 -6.38 25.13 6.27
N LEU A 160 -6.75 23.87 6.48
CA LEU A 160 -7.98 23.28 5.92
C LEU A 160 -9.24 23.80 6.60
N SER A 161 -9.19 24.12 7.90
CA SER A 161 -10.35 24.70 8.61
C SER A 161 -10.77 26.07 8.06
N CYS A 162 -9.86 26.76 7.37
CA CYS A 162 -10.16 28.00 6.64
C CYS A 162 -10.87 27.77 5.29
N LEU A 163 -10.95 26.52 4.81
CA LEU A 163 -11.53 26.16 3.52
C LEU A 163 -12.93 25.56 3.69
N LYS A 164 -13.83 25.90 2.79
CA LYS A 164 -15.17 25.30 2.74
C LYS A 164 -15.04 23.80 2.43
N GLY A 165 -15.49 22.95 3.36
CA GLY A 165 -15.41 21.48 3.26
C GLY A 165 -14.04 20.88 3.59
N GLY A 166 -13.13 21.65 4.21
CA GLY A 166 -11.83 21.17 4.67
C GLY A 166 -11.84 20.41 6.00
N ASP A 167 -13.02 20.28 6.63
CA ASP A 167 -13.27 19.57 7.89
C ASP A 167 -13.49 18.05 7.71
N GLY A 168 -13.25 17.52 6.51
CA GLY A 168 -13.34 16.10 6.22
C GLY A 168 -12.46 15.24 7.14
N GLY A 169 -12.97 14.06 7.54
CA GLY A 169 -12.22 13.09 8.34
C GLY A 169 -10.92 12.67 7.65
N HIS A 170 -11.00 12.43 6.34
CA HIS A 170 -9.86 12.09 5.47
C HIS A 170 -9.45 13.26 4.58
N VAL A 171 -8.15 13.48 4.45
CA VAL A 171 -7.57 14.59 3.68
C VAL A 171 -6.41 14.08 2.84
N GLU A 172 -6.46 14.35 1.54
CA GLU A 172 -5.32 14.20 0.63
C GLU A 172 -4.91 15.56 0.05
N ILE A 173 -3.60 15.83 0.04
CA ILE A 173 -3.04 17.07 -0.53
C ILE A 173 -2.03 16.68 -1.60
N PHE A 174 -2.23 17.20 -2.81
CA PHE A 174 -1.31 17.03 -3.93
C PHE A 174 -0.63 18.35 -4.26
N ILE A 175 0.69 18.38 -4.15
CA ILE A 175 1.50 19.52 -4.57
C ILE A 175 2.37 19.03 -5.74
N ARG A 176 2.18 19.60 -6.93
CA ARG A 176 3.02 19.34 -8.11
C ARG A 176 3.92 20.54 -8.35
N GLY A 177 5.23 20.32 -8.42
CA GLY A 177 6.17 21.37 -8.80
C GLY A 177 6.04 21.73 -10.28
N GLU A 178 6.36 22.97 -10.65
CA GLU A 178 6.64 23.33 -12.03
C GLU A 178 7.96 22.65 -12.43
N GLY A 179 7.90 21.70 -13.37
CA GLY A 179 9.10 21.00 -13.83
C GLY A 179 10.14 22.00 -14.33
N ARG A 180 11.39 21.89 -13.84
CA ARG A 180 12.53 22.50 -14.54
C ARG A 180 12.50 21.94 -15.96
N LYS A 181 12.17 22.78 -16.94
CA LYS A 181 12.50 22.51 -18.34
C LYS A 181 14.01 22.34 -18.39
N HIS A 182 14.50 21.11 -18.55
CA HIS A 182 15.86 20.91 -19.01
C HIS A 182 15.90 21.47 -20.43
N ILE A 183 16.54 22.64 -20.56
CA ILE A 183 17.01 23.21 -21.82
C ILE A 183 18.28 22.43 -22.20
#